data_AF-A0A430FPM5-F1
#
_entry.id   AF-A0A430FPM5-F1
#
_cell.length_a   1.000
_cell.length_b   1.000
_cell.length_c   1.000
_cell.angle_alpha   90.00
_cell.angle_beta   90.00
_cell.angle_gamma   90.00
#
_symmetry.space_group_name_H-M   'P 1'
#
loop_
_entity.id
_entity.type
_entity.pdbx_description
1 polymer ?
#
loop_
_entity_poly.entity_id
_entity_poly.type
_entity_poly.pdbx_seq_one_letter_code
_entity_poly.pdbx_strand_id
1 'polypeptide(L)'
;MIQHNESVSASIDAFITYARQHLYLDASDEDYTRNRLIELIGFSGYIPSSARTADMGDASTPARKAGTAYPASSAHKVDATNNVFPARKEDAQKPSDSAVACKHGAQCHSDAGNDVDALLRNAITSIRCAGLAEHYDDAALADALLNTVSPVPSRVQQLFAEQEQQHSAMEAMHWLYDFGLHNGYVHGGQLAKNPRFGSHGLIVTINAAKPEFKTMASAGQGNSVQGGYPACTICHANEGFAARNKRTLRTIPVELDGEPWFWQYSPYGYFHEHGICVNMQHTPMHVDRSTFRKLLDFVDRFPDFFLGCNAALPRIGGSVLAHDHYQGGGEQMPMHHAAAVHERASAVDSRVSIAVLDWPGTAMRLTSTDRDALVAIADRIRLAWEQYDNAALHIASHDAQGNRQSAVSPTVIATDHGYELSLILRNNAVSEEHPQGIFHAHEEFWPIKQEPIGLIEAQGLFVLPGRLITQLGELEQALCQGAALPQHLAEFHMVFEETQQLLQGATDEQSVRVAMRDELGSICTRILRNTAVFPDVRETEAFLQQAEV
;
A
#
# COMPACT_ATOMS: atom_id res chain seq x y z
N MET A 1 -12.96 17.42 -38.71
CA MET A 1 -11.81 18.24 -38.24
C MET A 1 -12.25 19.23 -37.16
N ILE A 2 -13.21 20.12 -37.43
CA ILE A 2 -13.73 21.11 -36.44
C ILE A 2 -14.27 20.43 -35.16
N GLN A 3 -15.15 19.42 -35.31
CA GLN A 3 -15.73 18.70 -34.15
C GLN A 3 -14.69 17.97 -33.28
N HIS A 4 -13.59 17.47 -33.87
CA HIS A 4 -12.51 16.84 -33.12
C HIS A 4 -11.69 17.88 -32.36
N ASN A 5 -11.41 19.04 -32.96
CA ASN A 5 -10.71 20.15 -32.30
C ASN A 5 -11.50 20.70 -31.10
N GLU A 6 -12.82 20.80 -31.22
CA GLU A 6 -13.69 21.21 -30.11
C GLU A 6 -13.64 20.21 -28.95
N SER A 7 -13.71 18.91 -29.25
CA SER A 7 -13.64 17.86 -28.23
C SER A 7 -12.30 17.87 -27.49
N VAL A 8 -11.18 17.98 -28.21
CA VAL A 8 -9.83 18.10 -27.60
C VAL A 8 -9.73 19.36 -26.75
N SER A 9 -10.23 20.50 -27.24
CA SER A 9 -10.22 21.75 -26.47
C SER A 9 -11.06 21.65 -25.20
N ALA A 10 -12.20 20.94 -25.24
CA ALA A 10 -13.03 20.70 -24.05
C ALA A 10 -12.29 19.85 -23.01
N SER A 11 -11.58 18.80 -23.46
CA SER A 11 -10.79 17.94 -22.57
C SER A 11 -9.65 18.70 -21.90
N ILE A 12 -8.98 19.61 -22.62
CA ILE A 12 -7.95 20.49 -22.03
C ILE A 12 -8.55 21.39 -20.94
N ASP A 13 -9.69 22.04 -21.22
CA ASP A 13 -10.36 22.92 -20.25
C ASP A 13 -10.88 22.15 -19.02
N ALA A 14 -11.33 20.91 -19.21
CA ALA A 14 -11.71 20.02 -18.13
C ALA A 14 -10.52 19.67 -17.22
N PHE A 15 -9.34 19.41 -17.79
CA PHE A 15 -8.11 19.20 -17.01
C PHE A 15 -7.73 20.41 -16.18
N ILE A 16 -7.81 21.63 -16.74
CA ILE A 16 -7.53 22.85 -15.99
C ILE A 16 -8.51 23.01 -14.83
N THR A 17 -9.81 22.82 -15.10
CA THR A 17 -10.86 22.92 -14.07
C THR A 17 -10.62 21.90 -12.96
N TYR A 18 -10.37 20.65 -13.32
CA TYR A 18 -10.08 19.57 -12.39
C TYR A 18 -8.85 19.85 -11.54
N ALA A 19 -7.76 20.34 -12.16
CA ALA A 19 -6.53 20.65 -11.46
C ALA A 19 -6.67 21.82 -10.48
N ARG A 20 -7.51 22.81 -10.79
CA ARG A 20 -7.86 23.91 -9.86
C ARG A 20 -8.61 23.41 -8.63
N GLN A 21 -9.42 22.37 -8.79
CA GLN A 21 -10.24 21.80 -7.71
C GLN A 21 -9.47 20.79 -6.85
N HIS A 22 -8.62 19.97 -7.48
CA HIS A 22 -8.07 18.77 -6.84
C HIS A 22 -6.54 18.73 -6.78
N LEU A 23 -5.84 19.45 -7.65
CA LEU A 23 -4.39 19.37 -7.81
C LEU A 23 -3.68 20.69 -7.48
N TYR A 24 -4.33 21.60 -6.76
CA TYR A 24 -3.71 22.83 -6.27
C TYR A 24 -3.07 23.70 -7.37
N LEU A 25 -3.60 23.64 -8.60
CA LEU A 25 -3.18 24.54 -9.66
C LEU A 25 -3.53 25.98 -9.26
N ASP A 26 -2.59 26.92 -9.35
CA ASP A 26 -2.87 28.34 -9.09
C ASP A 26 -3.66 28.96 -10.27
N ALA A 27 -4.53 29.93 -9.99
CA ALA A 27 -5.29 30.65 -11.00
C ALA A 27 -4.35 31.40 -11.98
N SER A 28 -3.20 31.89 -11.48
CA SER A 28 -2.21 32.57 -12.32
C SER A 28 -1.56 31.66 -13.36
N ASP A 29 -1.60 30.34 -13.12
CA ASP A 29 -0.87 29.36 -13.91
C ASP A 29 -1.78 28.57 -14.87
N GLU A 30 -3.08 28.90 -14.93
CA GLU A 30 -4.04 28.24 -15.83
C GLU A 30 -3.61 28.35 -17.29
N ASP A 31 -3.24 29.55 -17.75
CA ASP A 31 -2.80 29.80 -19.13
C ASP A 31 -1.49 29.08 -19.44
N TYR A 32 -0.55 29.09 -18.51
CA TYR A 32 0.72 28.39 -18.66
C TYR A 32 0.49 26.88 -18.79
N THR A 33 -0.27 26.30 -17.86
CA THR A 33 -0.56 24.85 -17.81
C THR A 33 -1.32 24.41 -19.04
N ARG A 34 -2.29 25.21 -19.49
CA ARG A 34 -3.03 24.96 -20.73
C ARG A 34 -2.10 24.91 -21.94
N ASN A 35 -1.19 25.87 -22.06
CA ASN A 35 -0.20 25.87 -23.14
C ASN A 35 0.72 24.65 -23.09
N ARG A 36 1.10 24.18 -21.89
CA ARG A 36 1.88 22.94 -21.72
C ARG A 36 1.11 21.70 -22.17
N LEU A 37 -0.19 21.61 -21.89
CA LEU A 37 -1.05 20.52 -22.37
C LEU A 37 -1.15 20.54 -23.90
N ILE A 38 -1.38 21.71 -24.50
CA ILE A 38 -1.45 21.91 -25.95
C ILE A 38 -0.15 21.46 -26.63
N GLU A 39 0.99 21.88 -26.08
CA GLU A 39 2.32 21.50 -26.57
C GLU A 39 2.55 19.98 -26.44
N LEU A 40 2.22 19.39 -25.29
CA LEU A 40 2.40 17.96 -25.02
C LEU A 40 1.73 17.08 -26.08
N ILE A 41 0.52 17.43 -26.50
CA ILE A 41 -0.24 16.63 -27.46
C ILE A 41 -0.03 17.07 -28.93
N GLY A 42 0.74 18.14 -29.17
CA GLY A 42 0.98 18.68 -30.50
C GLY A 42 -0.24 19.34 -31.16
N PHE A 43 -1.10 19.99 -30.36
CA PHE A 43 -2.36 20.56 -30.85
C PHE A 43 -2.21 22.01 -31.30
N SER A 44 -2.70 22.35 -32.49
CA SER A 44 -2.67 23.73 -33.03
C SER A 44 -4.05 24.38 -33.18
N GLY A 45 -5.11 23.60 -32.93
CA GLY A 45 -6.50 24.00 -33.18
C GLY A 45 -7.28 24.38 -31.92
N TYR A 46 -6.62 24.84 -30.86
CA TYR A 46 -7.28 25.10 -29.58
C TYR A 46 -8.28 26.27 -29.65
N ILE A 47 -9.49 26.02 -29.14
CA ILE A 47 -10.58 26.99 -29.07
C ILE A 47 -11.08 27.04 -27.60
N PRO A 48 -10.92 28.16 -26.88
CA PRO A 48 -11.36 28.28 -25.50
C PRO A 48 -12.85 27.99 -25.33
N SER A 49 -13.25 27.33 -24.24
CA SER A 49 -14.68 27.11 -23.92
C SER A 49 -15.49 28.41 -23.80
N SER A 50 -14.87 29.50 -23.32
CA SER A 50 -15.53 30.82 -23.24
C SER A 50 -15.93 31.36 -24.62
N ALA A 51 -15.11 31.14 -25.64
CA ALA A 51 -15.39 31.53 -27.02
C ALA A 51 -16.51 30.69 -27.67
N ARG A 52 -16.71 29.44 -27.19
CA ARG A 52 -17.78 28.54 -27.69
C ARG A 52 -19.18 28.96 -27.25
N THR A 53 -19.30 29.69 -26.13
CA THR A 53 -20.58 30.26 -25.68
C THR A 53 -20.98 31.55 -26.39
N ALA A 54 -20.01 32.26 -27.00
CA ALA A 54 -20.26 33.51 -27.69
C ALA A 54 -20.89 33.33 -29.08
N ASP A 55 -20.69 32.17 -29.73
CA ASP A 55 -21.19 31.91 -31.10
C ASP A 55 -22.67 31.48 -31.15
N MET A 56 -23.31 31.31 -29.98
CA MET A 56 -24.75 30.99 -29.85
C MET A 56 -25.56 32.15 -29.24
N GLY A 57 -24.94 33.33 -29.08
CA GLY A 57 -25.54 34.49 -28.44
C GLY A 57 -25.42 35.77 -29.27
N ASP A 58 -26.55 36.20 -29.81
CA ASP A 58 -26.88 37.59 -30.14
C ASP A 58 -26.39 38.18 -31.48
N ALA A 59 -27.09 37.80 -32.54
CA ALA A 59 -27.24 38.64 -33.72
C ALA A 59 -28.33 39.71 -33.48
N SER A 60 -28.07 40.68 -32.60
CA SER A 60 -28.82 41.95 -32.63
C SER A 60 -28.14 43.13 -31.93
N THR A 61 -27.85 44.16 -32.73
CA THR A 61 -27.84 45.62 -32.39
C THR A 61 -26.49 46.26 -32.01
N PRO A 62 -26.19 47.51 -32.48
CA PRO A 62 -24.82 47.95 -32.74
C PRO A 62 -24.25 49.02 -31.76
N ALA A 63 -22.92 49.04 -31.73
CA ALA A 63 -21.99 50.16 -31.55
C ALA A 63 -22.35 51.32 -30.58
N ARG A 64 -21.52 51.48 -29.53
CA ARG A 64 -21.17 52.81 -28.99
C ARG A 64 -19.74 52.87 -28.43
N LYS A 65 -19.19 54.08 -28.54
CA LYS A 65 -17.79 54.50 -28.45
C LYS A 65 -17.19 54.48 -27.03
N ALA A 66 -15.86 54.31 -27.02
CA ALA A 66 -14.81 54.85 -26.14
C ALA A 66 -15.22 55.68 -24.90
N GLY A 67 -14.62 55.33 -23.76
CA GLY A 67 -14.61 56.15 -22.55
C GLY A 67 -13.59 55.63 -21.53
N THR A 68 -12.63 56.50 -21.22
CA THR A 68 -11.49 56.39 -20.30
C THR A 68 -11.81 56.08 -18.83
N ALA A 69 -10.77 55.60 -18.13
CA ALA A 69 -10.29 56.02 -16.79
C ALA A 69 -10.41 55.00 -15.64
N TYR A 70 -9.24 54.68 -15.06
CA TYR A 70 -9.06 54.25 -13.68
C TYR A 70 -9.58 55.31 -12.69
N PRO A 71 -9.96 54.90 -11.47
CA PRO A 71 -9.10 55.29 -10.35
C PRO A 71 -8.87 54.18 -9.31
N ALA A 72 -7.78 54.39 -8.59
CA ALA A 72 -7.30 53.60 -7.47
C ALA A 72 -7.95 53.98 -6.12
N SER A 73 -7.65 53.13 -5.14
CA SER A 73 -7.69 53.33 -3.68
C SER A 73 -9.03 53.02 -2.98
N SER A 74 -8.99 52.13 -1.98
CA SER A 74 -8.71 52.57 -0.61
C SER A 74 -8.56 51.36 0.33
N ALA A 75 -7.61 51.50 1.24
CA ALA A 75 -7.36 50.59 2.34
C ALA A 75 -8.42 50.77 3.43
N HIS A 76 -8.82 49.68 4.09
CA HIS A 76 -9.32 49.75 5.45
C HIS A 76 -8.70 48.68 6.35
N LYS A 77 -8.37 49.18 7.54
CA LYS A 77 -7.69 48.55 8.67
C LYS A 77 -8.66 47.72 9.49
N VAL A 78 -8.12 46.62 10.02
CA VAL A 78 -8.15 46.15 11.43
C VAL A 78 -9.52 46.05 12.10
N ASP A 79 -9.88 44.83 12.52
CA ASP A 79 -10.12 44.60 13.95
C ASP A 79 -9.94 43.15 14.38
N ALA A 80 -9.30 43.00 15.54
CA ALA A 80 -9.06 41.75 16.25
C ALA A 80 -9.97 41.74 17.48
N THR A 81 -10.71 40.66 17.74
CA THR A 81 -11.14 40.33 19.11
C THR A 81 -11.41 38.83 19.29
N ASN A 82 -10.92 38.36 20.43
CA ASN A 82 -11.06 37.04 21.07
C ASN A 82 -12.50 36.50 21.18
N ASN A 83 -12.63 35.17 21.20
CA ASN A 83 -13.39 34.39 22.20
C ASN A 83 -13.09 32.89 22.00
N VAL A 84 -12.29 32.25 22.86
CA VAL A 84 -12.66 31.57 24.12
C VAL A 84 -13.68 30.43 23.91
N PHE A 85 -13.17 29.21 23.86
CA PHE A 85 -13.91 27.95 24.01
C PHE A 85 -14.16 27.63 25.49
N PRO A 86 -15.32 27.04 25.86
CA PRO A 86 -15.43 26.25 27.06
C PRO A 86 -15.50 24.75 26.75
N ALA A 87 -14.72 23.99 27.50
CA ALA A 87 -14.77 22.54 27.61
C ALA A 87 -16.09 22.03 28.23
N ARG A 88 -16.52 20.82 27.87
CA ARG A 88 -17.41 19.99 28.69
C ARG A 88 -17.01 18.52 28.68
N LYS A 89 -17.12 17.95 29.89
CA LYS A 89 -16.82 16.58 30.31
C LYS A 89 -17.92 15.59 29.92
N GLU A 90 -17.45 14.35 29.70
CA GLU A 90 -17.99 13.02 30.04
C GLU A 90 -19.48 12.83 30.33
N ASP A 91 -20.07 11.80 29.69
CA ASP A 91 -20.72 10.71 30.41
C ASP A 91 -20.81 9.43 29.55
N ALA A 92 -20.59 8.29 30.22
CA ALA A 92 -20.43 6.96 29.65
C ALA A 92 -21.74 6.21 29.43
N GLN A 93 -21.85 5.47 28.32
CA GLN A 93 -22.79 4.34 28.22
C GLN A 93 -22.35 3.33 27.13
N LYS A 94 -22.10 2.07 27.54
CA LYS A 94 -21.88 0.91 26.64
C LYS A 94 -23.14 0.61 25.81
N PRO A 95 -22.99 0.11 24.57
CA PRO A 95 -23.46 -1.26 24.30
C PRO A 95 -22.65 -2.08 23.25
N SER A 96 -22.69 -3.40 23.47
CA SER A 96 -22.69 -4.59 22.58
C SER A 96 -22.07 -4.61 21.15
N ASP A 97 -21.41 -5.74 20.89
CA ASP A 97 -20.94 -6.27 19.59
C ASP A 97 -21.89 -6.09 18.40
N SER A 98 -21.38 -5.45 17.34
CA SER A 98 -21.51 -5.81 15.92
C SER A 98 -21.23 -4.58 15.04
N ALA A 99 -20.38 -4.77 14.02
CA ALA A 99 -20.05 -3.83 12.95
C ALA A 99 -19.43 -2.47 13.38
N VAL A 100 -18.11 -2.46 13.54
CA VAL A 100 -17.32 -1.22 13.41
C VAL A 100 -17.33 -0.82 11.93
N ALA A 101 -18.37 -0.10 11.54
CA ALA A 101 -18.41 0.63 10.28
C ALA A 101 -17.54 1.88 10.45
N CYS A 102 -16.42 1.93 9.73
CA CYS A 102 -15.62 3.13 9.51
C CYS A 102 -16.50 4.18 8.80
N LYS A 103 -17.23 4.97 9.58
CA LYS A 103 -18.02 6.10 9.09
C LYS A 103 -17.08 7.30 9.04
N HIS A 104 -16.58 7.60 7.84
CA HIS A 104 -16.30 8.94 7.26
C HIS A 104 -15.16 8.98 6.21
N GLY A 105 -14.45 7.88 5.90
CA GLY A 105 -13.40 7.88 4.86
C GLY A 105 -13.74 7.13 3.56
N ALA A 106 -14.21 5.88 3.64
CA ALA A 106 -14.19 4.99 2.47
C ALA A 106 -15.07 5.40 1.27
N GLN A 107 -16.13 6.20 1.48
CA GLN A 107 -17.08 6.58 0.43
C GLN A 107 -16.65 7.79 -0.40
N CYS A 108 -15.90 8.75 0.16
CA CYS A 108 -15.42 9.92 -0.60
C CYS A 108 -14.20 9.57 -1.47
N HIS A 109 -13.33 8.66 -1.00
CA HIS A 109 -12.11 8.30 -1.72
C HIS A 109 -12.38 7.40 -2.94
N SER A 110 -13.48 6.63 -2.96
CA SER A 110 -13.86 5.83 -4.15
C SER A 110 -14.31 6.69 -5.32
N ASP A 111 -14.91 7.85 -5.04
CA ASP A 111 -15.46 8.74 -6.06
C ASP A 111 -14.36 9.55 -6.76
N ALA A 112 -13.34 9.97 -6.01
CA ALA A 112 -12.17 10.69 -6.56
C ALA A 112 -11.42 9.89 -7.65
N GLY A 113 -11.16 8.60 -7.40
CA GLY A 113 -10.50 7.72 -8.37
C GLY A 113 -11.35 7.48 -9.63
N ASN A 114 -12.68 7.49 -9.50
CA ASN A 114 -13.58 7.30 -10.63
C ASN A 114 -13.67 8.54 -11.52
N ASP A 115 -13.53 9.75 -10.96
CA ASP A 115 -13.59 11.02 -11.69
C ASP A 115 -12.33 11.24 -12.55
N VAL A 116 -11.14 11.06 -11.97
CA VAL A 116 -9.87 11.15 -12.75
C VAL A 116 -9.81 10.13 -13.88
N ASP A 117 -10.26 8.90 -13.64
CA ASP A 117 -10.32 7.85 -14.64
C ASP A 117 -11.27 8.22 -15.80
N ALA A 118 -12.41 8.84 -15.48
CA ALA A 118 -13.35 9.32 -16.50
C ALA A 118 -12.77 10.49 -17.31
N LEU A 119 -12.15 11.45 -16.63
CA LEU A 119 -11.45 12.58 -17.25
C LEU A 119 -10.38 12.09 -18.24
N LEU A 120 -9.53 11.15 -17.83
CA LEU A 120 -8.50 10.54 -18.67
C LEU A 120 -9.07 9.81 -19.87
N ARG A 121 -10.06 8.92 -19.66
CA ARG A 121 -10.68 8.16 -20.75
C ARG A 121 -11.26 9.08 -21.82
N ASN A 122 -11.97 10.12 -21.40
CA ASN A 122 -12.55 11.10 -22.32
C ASN A 122 -11.48 11.86 -23.09
N ALA A 123 -10.45 12.36 -22.38
CA ALA A 123 -9.37 13.11 -23.01
C ALA A 123 -8.56 12.27 -24.01
N ILE A 124 -8.13 11.07 -23.61
CA ILE A 124 -7.38 10.16 -24.48
C ILE A 124 -8.20 9.84 -25.72
N THR A 125 -9.48 9.49 -25.56
CA THR A 125 -10.37 9.23 -26.71
C THR A 125 -10.41 10.41 -27.68
N SER A 126 -10.64 11.63 -27.18
CA SER A 126 -10.65 12.84 -28.00
C SER A 126 -9.33 13.10 -28.72
N ILE A 127 -8.20 12.94 -28.02
CA ILE A 127 -6.84 13.12 -28.56
C ILE A 127 -6.57 12.09 -29.67
N ARG A 128 -6.92 10.82 -29.46
CA ARG A 128 -6.74 9.76 -30.44
C ARG A 128 -7.63 9.95 -31.67
N CYS A 129 -8.89 10.32 -31.50
CA CYS A 129 -9.78 10.65 -32.62
C CYS A 129 -9.29 11.83 -33.47
N ALA A 130 -8.50 12.74 -32.88
CA ALA A 130 -7.88 13.86 -33.58
C ALA A 130 -6.53 13.53 -34.24
N GLY A 131 -6.00 12.31 -34.07
CA GLY A 131 -4.68 11.91 -34.60
C GLY A 131 -3.52 12.60 -33.89
N LEU A 132 -3.67 12.90 -32.60
CA LEU A 132 -2.68 13.63 -31.80
C LEU A 132 -1.92 12.70 -30.84
N ALA A 133 -0.77 13.16 -30.36
CA ALA A 133 0.08 12.46 -29.39
C ALA A 133 0.46 11.00 -29.79
N GLU A 134 0.63 10.73 -31.09
CA GLU A 134 0.86 9.37 -31.63
C GLU A 134 2.11 8.66 -31.09
N HIS A 135 3.05 9.41 -30.51
CA HIS A 135 4.29 8.88 -29.93
C HIS A 135 4.13 8.31 -28.52
N TYR A 136 2.97 8.47 -27.90
CA TYR A 136 2.65 7.86 -26.60
C TYR A 136 1.71 6.68 -26.77
N ASP A 137 1.90 5.61 -26.00
CA ASP A 137 0.79 4.72 -25.65
C ASP A 137 -0.17 5.40 -24.66
N ASP A 138 -1.32 4.79 -24.40
CA ASP A 138 -2.37 5.43 -23.58
C ASP A 138 -1.96 5.59 -22.10
N ALA A 139 -1.16 4.67 -21.56
CA ALA A 139 -0.69 4.77 -20.17
C ALA A 139 0.36 5.88 -20.00
N ALA A 140 1.30 5.99 -20.93
CA ALA A 140 2.30 7.03 -20.94
C ALA A 140 1.68 8.41 -21.21
N LEU A 141 0.64 8.49 -22.06
CA LEU A 141 -0.12 9.71 -22.29
C LEU A 141 -0.89 10.13 -21.03
N ALA A 142 -1.55 9.19 -20.35
CA ALA A 142 -2.25 9.45 -19.09
C ALA A 142 -1.32 10.05 -18.02
N ASP A 143 -0.17 9.41 -17.78
CA ASP A 143 0.86 9.87 -16.84
C ASP A 143 1.41 11.26 -17.23
N ALA A 144 1.61 11.52 -18.53
CA ALA A 144 2.09 12.82 -18.99
C ALA A 144 1.05 13.94 -18.84
N LEU A 145 -0.22 13.68 -19.15
CA LEU A 145 -1.31 14.65 -18.98
C LEU A 145 -1.48 15.05 -17.52
N LEU A 146 -1.58 14.07 -16.61
CA LEU A 146 -1.74 14.31 -15.19
C LEU A 146 -0.53 15.00 -14.57
N ASN A 147 0.69 14.59 -14.95
CA ASN A 147 1.88 15.29 -14.47
C ASN A 147 1.90 16.76 -14.90
N THR A 148 1.43 17.07 -16.11
CA THR A 148 1.43 18.47 -16.62
C THR A 148 0.55 19.38 -15.76
N VAL A 149 -0.53 18.85 -15.19
CA VAL A 149 -1.45 19.60 -14.34
C VAL A 149 -1.18 19.40 -12.84
N SER A 150 -0.16 18.62 -12.49
CA SER A 150 0.22 18.36 -11.10
C SER A 150 1.34 19.29 -10.66
N PRO A 151 1.35 19.75 -9.40
CA PRO A 151 2.44 20.53 -8.85
C PRO A 151 3.75 19.72 -8.89
N VAL A 152 4.85 20.45 -9.04
CA VAL A 152 6.20 19.87 -8.99
C VAL A 152 6.52 19.36 -7.56
N PRO A 153 7.47 18.41 -7.40
CA PRO A 153 7.77 17.81 -6.10
C PRO A 153 8.00 18.80 -4.95
N SER A 154 8.76 19.87 -5.18
CA SER A 154 9.03 20.87 -4.16
C SER A 154 7.76 21.58 -3.67
N ARG A 155 6.77 21.82 -4.54
CA ARG A 155 5.50 22.43 -4.15
C ARG A 155 4.64 21.43 -3.37
N VAL A 156 4.66 20.15 -3.73
CA VAL A 156 3.96 19.10 -2.96
C VAL A 156 4.54 18.97 -1.55
N GLN A 157 5.85 19.01 -1.40
CA GLN A 157 6.50 18.99 -0.08
C GLN A 157 6.15 20.24 0.76
N GLN A 158 6.06 21.42 0.14
CA GLN A 158 5.58 22.64 0.82
C GLN A 158 4.13 22.49 1.28
N LEU A 159 3.24 22.03 0.40
CA LEU A 159 1.84 21.80 0.72
C LEU A 159 1.68 20.77 1.85
N PHE A 160 2.46 19.68 1.83
CA PHE A 160 2.48 18.71 2.92
C PHE A 160 2.87 19.35 4.25
N ALA A 161 3.96 20.14 4.26
CA ALA A 161 4.40 20.85 5.47
C ALA A 161 3.36 21.87 5.95
N GLU A 162 2.64 22.53 5.03
CA GLU A 162 1.51 23.41 5.35
C GLU A 162 0.37 22.61 6.03
N GLN A 163 0.00 21.45 5.49
CA GLN A 163 -1.01 20.56 6.10
C GLN A 163 -0.58 20.08 7.50
N GLU A 164 0.68 19.66 7.64
CA GLU A 164 1.24 19.17 8.90
C GLU A 164 1.25 20.26 9.98
N GLN A 165 1.59 21.50 9.60
CA GLN A 165 1.62 22.64 10.51
C GLN A 165 0.23 23.16 10.90
N GLN A 166 -0.73 23.15 9.96
CA GLN A 166 -2.07 23.70 10.19
C GLN A 166 -2.99 22.72 10.91
N HIS A 167 -2.79 21.42 10.69
CA HIS A 167 -3.66 20.38 11.18
C HIS A 167 -2.88 19.36 12.00
N SER A 168 -2.30 18.35 11.35
CA SER A 168 -1.46 17.34 11.98
C SER A 168 -0.66 16.58 10.93
N ALA A 169 0.36 15.83 11.36
CA ALA A 169 1.11 14.94 10.49
C ALA A 169 0.22 13.87 9.83
N MET A 170 -0.83 13.40 10.51
CA MET A 170 -1.78 12.43 9.94
C MET A 170 -2.66 13.05 8.86
N GLU A 171 -3.17 14.26 9.08
CA GLU A 171 -3.93 14.99 8.06
C GLU A 171 -3.09 15.26 6.81
N ALA A 172 -1.78 15.52 6.98
CA ALA A 172 -0.86 15.66 5.85
C ALA A 172 -0.68 14.33 5.07
N MET A 173 -0.66 13.19 5.74
CA MET A 173 -0.60 11.87 5.11
C MET A 173 -1.89 11.56 4.34
N HIS A 174 -3.06 11.76 4.95
CA HIS A 174 -4.36 11.61 4.28
C HIS A 174 -4.46 12.51 3.04
N TRP A 175 -4.06 13.78 3.18
CA TRP A 175 -3.97 14.71 2.07
C TRP A 175 -3.06 14.21 0.94
N LEU A 176 -1.88 13.67 1.26
CA LEU A 176 -0.95 13.15 0.26
C LEU A 176 -1.52 11.93 -0.46
N TYR A 177 -2.25 11.07 0.25
CA TYR A 177 -2.92 9.92 -0.34
C TYR A 177 -4.01 10.37 -1.31
N ASP A 178 -4.86 11.31 -0.88
CA ASP A 178 -5.89 11.90 -1.73
C ASP A 178 -5.29 12.59 -2.95
N PHE A 179 -4.24 13.37 -2.77
CA PHE A 179 -3.51 13.97 -3.87
C PHE A 179 -3.01 12.89 -4.86
N GLY A 180 -2.48 11.79 -4.35
CA GLY A 180 -2.06 10.63 -5.14
C GLY A 180 -3.19 9.96 -5.93
N LEU A 181 -4.41 9.91 -5.37
CA LEU A 181 -5.59 9.45 -6.09
C LEU A 181 -5.94 10.42 -7.24
N HIS A 182 -6.00 11.72 -6.94
CA HIS A 182 -6.43 12.72 -7.92
C HIS A 182 -5.40 12.96 -9.03
N ASN A 183 -4.10 12.77 -8.75
CA ASN A 183 -3.04 12.90 -9.75
C ASN A 183 -2.78 11.59 -10.51
N GLY A 184 -3.58 10.55 -10.24
CA GLY A 184 -3.53 9.25 -10.90
C GLY A 184 -2.31 8.39 -10.59
N TYR A 185 -1.50 8.75 -9.58
CA TYR A 185 -0.41 7.90 -9.12
C TYR A 185 -0.91 6.69 -8.31
N VAL A 186 -1.91 6.90 -7.45
CA VAL A 186 -2.56 5.85 -6.65
C VAL A 186 -3.82 5.39 -7.36
N HIS A 187 -3.92 4.11 -7.69
CA HIS A 187 -5.04 3.54 -8.43
C HIS A 187 -6.13 2.96 -7.50
N GLY A 188 -6.75 3.82 -6.68
CA GLY A 188 -7.76 3.41 -5.70
C GLY A 188 -8.94 2.62 -6.29
N GLY A 189 -9.37 2.96 -7.51
CA GLY A 189 -10.44 2.24 -8.22
C GLY A 189 -10.10 0.79 -8.58
N GLN A 190 -8.82 0.44 -8.71
CA GLN A 190 -8.39 -0.95 -8.91
C GLN A 190 -8.40 -1.73 -7.60
N LEU A 191 -7.92 -1.12 -6.51
CA LEU A 191 -7.98 -1.70 -5.18
C LEU A 191 -9.43 -2.01 -4.77
N ALA A 192 -10.36 -1.10 -5.06
CA ALA A 192 -11.79 -1.28 -4.77
C ALA A 192 -12.45 -2.45 -5.55
N LYS A 193 -11.87 -2.88 -6.67
CA LYS A 193 -12.38 -3.98 -7.49
C LYS A 193 -11.82 -5.34 -7.08
N ASN A 194 -10.76 -5.37 -6.27
CA ASN A 194 -10.16 -6.62 -5.84
C ASN A 194 -11.13 -7.39 -4.93
N PRO A 195 -11.41 -8.68 -5.20
CA PRO A 195 -12.10 -9.52 -4.25
C PRO A 195 -11.41 -9.45 -2.88
N ARG A 196 -12.18 -9.25 -1.82
CA ARG A 196 -11.69 -9.16 -0.43
C ARG A 196 -12.70 -9.78 0.52
N PHE A 197 -12.25 -10.65 1.43
CA PHE A 197 -13.10 -11.27 2.45
C PHE A 197 -12.29 -11.68 3.67
N GLY A 198 -12.96 -11.82 4.82
CA GLY A 198 -12.37 -12.36 6.05
C GLY A 198 -12.68 -13.85 6.20
N SER A 199 -11.71 -14.64 6.69
CA SER A 199 -11.87 -16.05 7.02
C SER A 199 -10.75 -16.49 7.96
N HIS A 200 -11.04 -17.34 8.95
CA HIS A 200 -10.04 -17.88 9.90
C HIS A 200 -9.20 -16.81 10.63
N GLY A 201 -9.76 -15.63 10.90
CA GLY A 201 -9.02 -14.51 11.50
C GLY A 201 -8.04 -13.81 10.54
N LEU A 202 -8.03 -14.19 9.26
CA LEU A 202 -7.24 -13.59 8.20
C LEU A 202 -8.14 -12.73 7.29
N ILE A 203 -7.50 -11.83 6.54
CA ILE A 203 -8.10 -11.15 5.41
C ILE A 203 -7.45 -11.68 4.14
N VAL A 204 -8.27 -12.13 3.20
CA VAL A 204 -7.82 -12.62 1.89
C VAL A 204 -8.28 -11.66 0.82
N THR A 205 -7.37 -11.25 -0.06
CA THR A 205 -7.69 -10.43 -1.23
C THR A 205 -7.01 -10.97 -2.48
N ILE A 206 -7.65 -10.83 -3.64
CA ILE A 206 -7.06 -11.19 -4.93
C ILE A 206 -6.71 -9.89 -5.67
N ASN A 207 -5.42 -9.59 -5.82
CA ASN A 207 -4.97 -8.36 -6.46
C ASN A 207 -4.83 -8.54 -7.98
N ALA A 208 -5.79 -7.97 -8.72
CA ALA A 208 -5.83 -8.07 -10.18
C ALA A 208 -4.71 -7.29 -10.88
N ALA A 209 -4.12 -6.28 -10.21
CA ALA A 209 -3.09 -5.42 -10.78
C ALA A 209 -1.66 -5.89 -10.47
N LYS A 210 -1.49 -6.84 -9.55
CA LYS A 210 -0.18 -7.38 -9.17
C LYS A 210 0.34 -8.36 -10.24
N PRO A 211 1.51 -8.10 -10.86
CA PRO A 211 2.18 -9.11 -11.68
C PRO A 211 2.59 -10.30 -10.80
N GLU A 212 2.27 -11.52 -11.24
CA GLU A 212 2.65 -12.74 -10.52
C GLU A 212 4.07 -13.20 -10.91
N PHE A 213 4.89 -13.51 -9.90
CA PHE A 213 6.24 -14.05 -10.12
C PHE A 213 6.33 -15.49 -9.62
N LYS A 214 6.51 -16.44 -10.55
CA LYS A 214 6.63 -17.87 -10.21
C LYS A 214 7.93 -18.23 -9.48
N THR A 215 8.96 -17.37 -9.54
CA THR A 215 10.24 -17.62 -8.86
C THR A 215 10.86 -16.34 -8.27
N MET A 216 11.68 -16.50 -7.23
CA MET A 216 12.43 -15.38 -6.65
C MET A 216 13.43 -14.74 -7.62
N ALA A 217 14.02 -15.53 -8.54
CA ALA A 217 14.87 -15.00 -9.58
C ALA A 217 14.10 -14.03 -10.50
N SER A 218 12.86 -14.36 -10.86
CA SER A 218 12.00 -13.46 -11.65
C SER A 218 11.57 -12.22 -10.86
N ALA A 219 11.30 -12.33 -9.55
CA ALA A 219 10.97 -11.18 -8.71
C ALA A 219 12.16 -10.21 -8.55
N GLY A 220 13.37 -10.74 -8.32
CA GLY A 220 14.59 -9.94 -8.22
C GLY A 220 14.96 -9.23 -9.51
N GLN A 221 14.79 -9.90 -10.67
CA GLN A 221 14.99 -9.27 -11.98
C GLN A 221 13.99 -8.14 -12.24
N GLY A 222 12.73 -8.29 -11.80
CA GLY A 222 11.71 -7.26 -11.94
C GLY A 222 12.02 -5.94 -11.21
N ASN A 223 12.88 -5.99 -10.18
CA ASN A 223 13.30 -4.82 -9.42
C ASN A 223 14.63 -4.21 -9.90
N SER A 224 15.42 -5.00 -10.61
CA SER A 224 16.60 -4.52 -11.33
C SER A 224 16.20 -3.78 -12.59
N VAL A 225 17.05 -2.84 -13.02
CA VAL A 225 16.68 -1.92 -14.09
C VAL A 225 17.64 -2.01 -15.26
N GLN A 226 17.09 -1.97 -16.47
CA GLN A 226 17.92 -1.86 -17.67
C GLN A 226 18.52 -0.45 -17.76
N GLY A 227 19.82 -0.36 -18.01
CA GLY A 227 20.54 0.91 -18.15
C GLY A 227 21.04 1.56 -16.85
N GLY A 228 20.74 0.99 -15.68
CA GLY A 228 21.34 1.40 -14.40
C GLY A 228 20.80 2.70 -13.76
N TYR A 229 19.83 3.39 -14.37
CA TYR A 229 19.19 4.57 -13.80
C TYR A 229 17.65 4.57 -14.00
N PRO A 230 16.86 4.91 -12.97
CA PRO A 230 17.18 4.82 -11.54
C PRO A 230 17.67 3.42 -11.16
N ALA A 231 18.53 3.29 -10.14
CA ALA A 231 19.22 2.04 -9.80
C ALA A 231 18.30 0.86 -9.45
N CYS A 232 17.09 1.14 -8.95
CA CYS A 232 16.03 0.15 -8.80
C CYS A 232 14.63 0.78 -9.03
N THR A 233 13.59 -0.02 -8.90
CA THR A 233 12.19 0.41 -9.07
C THR A 233 11.69 1.33 -7.97
N ILE A 234 12.32 1.37 -6.79
CA ILE A 234 11.87 2.17 -5.65
C ILE A 234 12.80 3.33 -5.26
N CYS A 235 13.92 3.55 -5.99
CA CYS A 235 14.78 4.69 -5.74
C CYS A 235 14.04 6.03 -5.80
N HIS A 236 14.48 7.00 -5.00
CA HIS A 236 14.03 8.39 -5.07
C HIS A 236 14.10 8.97 -6.49
N ALA A 237 15.13 8.62 -7.27
CA ALA A 237 15.30 9.03 -8.66
C ALA A 237 14.16 8.61 -9.61
N ASN A 238 13.22 7.76 -9.16
CA ASN A 238 11.99 7.48 -9.89
C ASN A 238 10.96 8.62 -9.81
N GLU A 239 11.08 9.57 -8.88
CA GLU A 239 10.17 10.72 -8.76
C GLU A 239 10.22 11.57 -10.04
N GLY A 240 9.07 11.69 -10.71
CA GLY A 240 8.99 12.40 -12.00
C GLY A 240 9.58 11.62 -13.19
N PHE A 241 9.96 10.34 -13.05
CA PHE A 241 10.71 9.63 -14.07
C PHE A 241 9.85 9.11 -15.23
N ALA A 242 9.91 9.84 -16.34
CA ALA A 242 9.16 9.62 -17.58
C ALA A 242 9.30 8.22 -18.20
N ALA A 243 10.51 7.66 -18.25
CA ALA A 243 10.77 6.41 -18.98
C ALA A 243 10.12 5.17 -18.34
N ARG A 244 9.50 5.31 -17.15
CA ARG A 244 8.76 4.24 -16.46
C ARG A 244 7.34 4.64 -16.07
N ASN A 245 6.81 5.69 -16.69
CA ASN A 245 5.47 6.23 -16.37
C ASN A 245 5.32 6.55 -14.88
N LYS A 246 6.33 7.22 -14.31
CA LYS A 246 6.33 7.69 -12.92
C LYS A 246 6.37 9.22 -12.85
N ARG A 247 5.86 9.91 -13.87
CA ARG A 247 5.86 11.38 -13.87
C ARG A 247 5.03 11.93 -12.74
N THR A 248 3.94 11.26 -12.36
CA THR A 248 3.04 11.68 -11.26
C THR A 248 3.48 11.24 -9.87
N LEU A 249 4.53 10.42 -9.73
CA LEU A 249 5.06 10.05 -8.40
C LEU A 249 5.48 11.31 -7.64
N ARG A 250 5.01 11.43 -6.39
CA ARG A 250 5.42 12.46 -5.44
C ARG A 250 5.75 11.80 -4.10
N THR A 251 6.86 12.24 -3.51
CA THR A 251 7.43 11.69 -2.28
C THR A 251 7.56 12.78 -1.23
N ILE A 252 7.55 12.39 0.05
CA ILE A 252 7.74 13.30 1.18
C ILE A 252 8.97 12.88 1.99
N PRO A 253 9.87 13.80 2.36
CA PRO A 253 11.02 13.47 3.18
C PRO A 253 10.61 13.01 4.58
N VAL A 254 11.32 12.00 5.08
CA VAL A 254 11.20 11.45 6.43
C VAL A 254 12.60 11.35 7.02
N GLU A 255 12.77 11.62 8.30
CA GLU A 255 14.03 11.40 9.01
C GLU A 255 13.85 10.23 9.98
N LEU A 256 14.66 9.18 9.84
CA LEU A 256 14.61 7.99 10.70
C LEU A 256 16.00 7.70 11.27
N ASP A 257 16.13 7.66 12.59
CA ASP A 257 17.40 7.50 13.33
C ASP A 257 18.49 8.49 12.87
N GLY A 258 18.09 9.72 12.55
CA GLY A 258 18.96 10.80 12.05
C GLY A 258 19.39 10.67 10.59
N GLU A 259 18.84 9.71 9.84
CA GLU A 259 19.15 9.47 8.43
C GLU A 259 18.02 9.96 7.50
N PRO A 260 18.34 10.37 6.26
CA PRO A 260 17.34 10.80 5.29
C PRO A 260 16.65 9.62 4.61
N TRP A 261 15.32 9.60 4.71
CA TRP A 261 14.39 8.67 4.08
C TRP A 261 13.32 9.44 3.32
N PHE A 262 12.47 8.73 2.58
CA PHE A 262 11.29 9.34 1.97
C PHE A 262 10.11 8.37 1.98
N TRP A 263 8.91 8.90 2.17
CA TRP A 263 7.65 8.19 2.03
C TRP A 263 7.11 8.31 0.61
N GLN A 264 6.57 7.20 0.10
CA GLN A 264 5.68 7.19 -1.05
C GLN A 264 4.56 6.17 -0.86
N TYR A 265 3.37 6.51 -1.35
CA TYR A 265 2.30 5.53 -1.45
C TYR A 265 2.60 4.48 -2.54
N SER A 266 2.01 3.31 -2.40
CA SER A 266 2.08 2.26 -3.40
C SER A 266 0.99 2.49 -4.47
N PRO A 267 1.33 2.52 -5.77
CA PRO A 267 0.35 2.81 -6.82
C PRO A 267 -0.77 1.75 -6.92
N TYR A 268 -0.44 0.49 -6.60
CA TYR A 268 -1.36 -0.66 -6.58
C TYR A 268 -1.47 -1.27 -5.18
N GLY A 269 -1.62 -0.41 -4.15
CA GLY A 269 -1.60 -0.78 -2.73
C GLY A 269 -2.34 -2.07 -2.39
N TYR A 270 -1.93 -2.76 -1.32
CA TYR A 270 -2.57 -4.01 -0.88
C TYR A 270 -3.78 -3.76 0.03
N PHE A 271 -3.81 -2.58 0.63
CA PHE A 271 -4.80 -2.11 1.58
C PHE A 271 -4.86 -0.58 1.52
N HIS A 272 -5.81 0.00 2.24
CA HIS A 272 -6.00 1.45 2.29
C HIS A 272 -4.72 2.16 2.76
N GLU A 273 -4.26 3.18 2.03
CA GLU A 273 -3.06 3.97 2.38
C GLU A 273 -1.77 3.15 2.49
N HIS A 274 -1.69 2.01 1.79
CA HIS A 274 -0.45 1.24 1.70
C HIS A 274 0.66 2.06 1.05
N GLY A 275 1.79 2.20 1.75
CA GLY A 275 2.98 2.89 1.27
C GLY A 275 4.28 2.27 1.76
N ILE A 276 5.38 2.86 1.31
CA ILE A 276 6.73 2.45 1.68
C ILE A 276 7.55 3.66 2.12
N CYS A 277 8.36 3.48 3.15
CA CYS A 277 9.40 4.42 3.55
C CYS A 277 10.75 3.89 3.06
N VAL A 278 11.43 4.61 2.18
CA VAL A 278 12.62 4.11 1.47
C VAL A 278 13.83 4.92 1.86
N ASN A 279 14.96 4.24 2.07
CA ASN A 279 16.22 4.90 2.37
C ASN A 279 16.61 5.80 1.18
N MET A 280 17.01 7.05 1.43
CA MET A 280 17.43 7.93 0.32
C MET A 280 18.63 7.35 -0.44
N GLN A 281 19.51 6.62 0.24
CA GLN A 281 20.64 5.93 -0.35
C GLN A 281 20.25 4.52 -0.79
N HIS A 282 20.66 4.13 -2.00
CA HIS A 282 20.46 2.77 -2.51
C HIS A 282 21.45 1.79 -1.85
N THR A 283 21.07 1.28 -0.68
CA THR A 283 21.85 0.31 0.09
C THR A 283 21.02 -0.95 0.34
N PRO A 284 21.62 -2.16 0.41
CA PRO A 284 20.88 -3.38 0.67
C PRO A 284 20.11 -3.34 2.00
N MET A 285 18.94 -3.96 2.00
CA MET A 285 18.09 -4.08 3.19
C MET A 285 18.80 -4.87 4.30
N HIS A 286 18.61 -4.42 5.54
CA HIS A 286 19.10 -5.09 6.74
C HIS A 286 18.12 -4.89 7.90
N VAL A 287 18.23 -5.74 8.92
CA VAL A 287 17.47 -5.62 10.17
C VAL A 287 18.45 -5.66 11.32
N ASP A 288 18.55 -4.57 12.06
CA ASP A 288 19.43 -4.43 13.22
C ASP A 288 18.78 -3.58 14.31
N ARG A 289 19.55 -3.20 15.33
CA ARG A 289 19.08 -2.32 16.42
C ARG A 289 18.51 -0.99 15.91
N SER A 290 19.15 -0.40 14.89
CA SER A 290 18.73 0.88 14.31
C SER A 290 17.36 0.75 13.65
N THR A 291 17.06 -0.40 13.03
CA THR A 291 15.75 -0.68 12.43
C THR A 291 14.61 -0.43 13.42
N PHE A 292 14.72 -0.90 14.67
CA PHE A 292 13.66 -0.67 15.66
C PHE A 292 13.49 0.81 16.03
N ARG A 293 14.58 1.58 16.09
CA ARG A 293 14.51 3.04 16.31
C ARG A 293 13.84 3.75 15.15
N LYS A 294 14.22 3.39 13.93
CA LYS A 294 13.64 3.92 12.69
C LYS A 294 12.14 3.65 12.61
N LEU A 295 11.68 2.44 12.96
CA LEU A 295 10.24 2.15 13.01
C LEU A 295 9.51 3.01 14.06
N LEU A 296 10.12 3.22 15.23
CA LEU A 296 9.56 4.07 16.28
C LEU A 296 9.51 5.56 15.88
N ASP A 297 10.53 6.08 15.22
CA ASP A 297 10.54 7.47 14.71
C ASP A 297 9.40 7.72 13.72
N PHE A 298 9.08 6.73 12.89
CA PHE A 298 7.97 6.83 11.95
C PHE A 298 6.63 6.93 12.67
N VAL A 299 6.33 6.02 13.59
CA VAL A 299 5.04 6.02 14.30
C VAL A 299 4.91 7.19 15.29
N ASP A 300 6.02 7.76 15.75
CA ASP A 300 5.97 9.01 16.52
C ASP A 300 5.46 10.19 15.68
N ARG A 301 5.86 10.25 14.41
CA ARG A 301 5.37 11.28 13.48
C ARG A 301 3.98 10.94 12.93
N PHE A 302 3.72 9.66 12.64
CA PHE A 302 2.48 9.20 11.99
C PHE A 302 1.79 8.10 12.82
N PRO A 303 1.18 8.47 13.98
CA PRO A 303 0.77 7.51 15.01
C PRO A 303 -0.36 6.55 14.62
N ASP A 304 -1.20 6.91 13.65
CA ASP A 304 -2.29 6.04 13.21
C ASP A 304 -1.82 4.99 12.19
N PHE A 305 -0.59 5.10 11.71
CA PHE A 305 -0.01 4.18 10.73
C PHE A 305 0.86 3.14 11.43
N PHE A 306 0.88 1.93 10.88
CA PHE A 306 1.93 0.96 11.20
C PHE A 306 3.10 1.11 10.23
N LEU A 307 4.29 0.72 10.69
CA LEU A 307 5.45 0.55 9.81
C LEU A 307 6.21 -0.72 10.21
N GLY A 308 6.65 -1.49 9.22
CA GLY A 308 7.47 -2.67 9.47
C GLY A 308 8.46 -3.00 8.36
N CYS A 309 9.35 -3.94 8.65
CA CYS A 309 10.41 -4.38 7.77
C CYS A 309 10.26 -5.87 7.45
N ASN A 310 10.44 -6.22 6.17
CA ASN A 310 10.61 -7.63 5.82
C ASN A 310 11.93 -8.14 6.42
N ALA A 311 11.99 -9.43 6.73
CA ALA A 311 13.24 -10.03 7.14
C ALA A 311 14.24 -9.95 5.98
N ALA A 312 15.46 -9.46 6.27
CA ALA A 312 16.52 -9.26 5.30
C ALA A 312 17.20 -10.59 4.91
N LEU A 313 16.42 -11.49 4.34
CA LEU A 313 16.84 -12.81 3.85
C LEU A 313 16.19 -13.10 2.49
N PRO A 314 16.88 -13.82 1.59
CA PRO A 314 16.27 -14.33 0.38
C PRO A 314 15.19 -15.37 0.70
N ARG A 315 14.25 -15.58 -0.23
CA ARG A 315 13.16 -16.59 -0.22
C ARG A 315 12.03 -16.40 0.79
N ILE A 316 12.05 -15.38 1.64
CA ILE A 316 11.04 -15.24 2.71
C ILE A 316 10.22 -13.93 2.64
N GLY A 317 9.94 -13.46 1.42
CA GLY A 317 8.95 -12.41 1.18
C GLY A 317 9.48 -11.01 0.87
N GLY A 318 10.79 -10.76 1.05
CA GLY A 318 11.41 -9.51 0.58
C GLY A 318 11.49 -9.47 -0.95
N SER A 319 10.70 -8.61 -1.60
CA SER A 319 10.73 -8.44 -3.06
C SER A 319 11.90 -7.55 -3.52
N VAL A 320 12.19 -6.47 -2.79
CA VAL A 320 13.30 -5.54 -3.09
C VAL A 320 14.35 -5.60 -1.97
N LEU A 321 15.22 -6.61 -1.99
CA LEU A 321 16.30 -6.73 -0.99
C LEU A 321 17.50 -5.81 -1.28
N ALA A 322 17.61 -5.29 -2.51
CA ALA A 322 18.74 -4.48 -2.94
C ALA A 322 18.70 -3.01 -2.46
N HIS A 323 17.53 -2.53 -2.01
CA HIS A 323 17.33 -1.18 -1.52
C HIS A 323 16.49 -1.22 -0.23
N ASP A 324 17.09 -0.76 0.86
CA ASP A 324 16.51 -0.70 2.19
C ASP A 324 15.24 0.15 2.22
N HIS A 325 14.16 -0.46 2.73
CA HIS A 325 12.84 0.15 2.79
C HIS A 325 11.95 -0.57 3.83
N TYR A 326 10.96 0.17 4.33
CA TYR A 326 9.93 -0.30 5.24
C TYR A 326 8.56 -0.18 4.57
N GLN A 327 7.60 -1.00 4.98
CA GLN A 327 6.25 -1.06 4.41
C GLN A 327 5.22 -0.85 5.51
N GLY A 328 4.16 -0.10 5.20
CA GLY A 328 3.20 0.34 6.21
C GLY A 328 1.97 1.02 5.62
N GLY A 329 1.15 1.58 6.49
CA GLY A 329 -0.02 2.39 6.11
C GLY A 329 -1.09 2.43 7.18
N GLY A 330 -2.26 2.96 6.84
CA GLY A 330 -3.35 3.27 7.78
C GLY A 330 -4.29 2.11 8.13
N GLU A 331 -4.16 0.93 7.51
CA GLU A 331 -4.99 -0.24 7.87
C GLU A 331 -4.28 -1.12 8.89
N GLN A 332 -4.90 -1.36 10.05
CA GLN A 332 -4.37 -2.33 11.01
C GLN A 332 -4.49 -3.76 10.47
N MET A 333 -3.41 -4.54 10.60
CA MET A 333 -3.37 -5.93 10.15
C MET A 333 -4.02 -6.86 11.18
N PRO A 334 -4.57 -8.02 10.77
CA PRO A 334 -5.20 -8.96 11.70
C PRO A 334 -4.32 -9.39 12.89
N MET A 335 -3.02 -9.57 12.67
CA MET A 335 -2.07 -9.90 13.74
C MET A 335 -1.98 -8.82 14.83
N HIS A 336 -2.26 -7.54 14.53
CA HIS A 336 -2.31 -6.47 15.55
C HIS A 336 -3.46 -6.69 16.55
N HIS A 337 -4.50 -7.42 16.16
CA HIS A 337 -5.63 -7.77 17.03
C HIS A 337 -5.51 -9.17 17.64
N ALA A 338 -4.46 -9.93 17.31
CA ALA A 338 -4.26 -11.27 17.84
C ALA A 338 -4.11 -11.23 19.37
N ALA A 339 -4.79 -12.16 20.05
CA ALA A 339 -4.71 -12.31 21.49
C ALA A 339 -3.34 -12.85 21.91
N ALA A 340 -2.96 -12.61 23.17
CA ALA A 340 -1.81 -13.27 23.77
C ALA A 340 -2.21 -14.66 24.30
N VAL A 341 -1.42 -15.70 23.98
CA VAL A 341 -1.52 -17.00 24.66
C VAL A 341 -0.88 -16.89 26.05
N HIS A 342 0.28 -16.25 26.11
CA HIS A 342 1.03 -15.98 27.32
C HIS A 342 1.58 -14.56 27.27
N GLU A 343 1.53 -13.86 28.40
CA GLU A 343 2.07 -12.51 28.55
C GLU A 343 2.81 -12.41 29.88
N ARG A 344 4.00 -11.81 29.85
CA ARG A 344 4.83 -11.56 31.04
C ARG A 344 5.69 -10.32 30.85
N ALA A 345 6.02 -9.65 31.96
CA ALA A 345 7.08 -8.66 31.94
C ALA A 345 8.43 -9.32 31.58
N SER A 346 9.29 -8.62 30.86
CA SER A 346 10.65 -9.07 30.60
C SER A 346 11.40 -9.22 31.92
N ALA A 347 12.21 -10.28 32.03
CA ALA A 347 13.06 -10.51 33.18
C ALA A 347 14.25 -9.52 33.24
N VAL A 348 14.61 -8.93 32.09
CA VAL A 348 15.72 -7.97 31.97
C VAL A 348 15.25 -6.56 32.28
N ASP A 349 14.08 -6.17 31.77
CA ASP A 349 13.51 -4.84 31.97
C ASP A 349 11.99 -4.92 32.14
N SER A 350 11.53 -4.80 33.37
CA SER A 350 10.10 -4.94 33.70
C SER A 350 9.20 -3.85 33.11
N ARG A 351 9.76 -2.84 32.43
CA ARG A 351 9.01 -1.84 31.66
C ARG A 351 8.46 -2.42 30.35
N VAL A 352 9.02 -3.52 29.85
CA VAL A 352 8.60 -4.17 28.61
C VAL A 352 7.74 -5.40 28.94
N SER A 353 6.52 -5.44 28.42
CA SER A 353 5.71 -6.66 28.38
C SER A 353 6.06 -7.46 27.12
N ILE A 354 6.12 -8.78 27.25
CA ILE A 354 6.34 -9.73 26.16
C ILE A 354 5.14 -10.66 26.10
N ALA A 355 4.44 -10.66 24.97
CA ALA A 355 3.31 -11.54 24.70
C ALA A 355 3.62 -12.47 23.53
N VAL A 356 3.47 -13.79 23.74
CA VAL A 356 3.44 -14.75 22.62
C VAL A 356 2.02 -14.78 22.07
N LEU A 357 1.88 -14.55 20.76
CA LEU A 357 0.57 -14.35 20.13
C LEU A 357 -0.10 -15.68 19.77
N ASP A 358 -1.44 -15.73 19.89
CA ASP A 358 -2.28 -16.77 19.32
C ASP A 358 -2.39 -16.52 17.81
N TRP A 359 -1.35 -16.94 17.10
CA TRP A 359 -1.17 -16.66 15.69
C TRP A 359 -0.68 -17.91 14.95
N PRO A 360 -1.13 -18.18 13.70
CA PRO A 360 -0.68 -19.34 12.94
C PRO A 360 0.83 -19.36 12.63
N GLY A 361 1.47 -18.19 12.62
CA GLY A 361 2.92 -18.03 12.50
C GLY A 361 3.60 -17.79 13.85
N THR A 362 4.92 -17.95 13.90
CA THR A 362 5.71 -17.67 15.12
C THR A 362 5.92 -16.16 15.31
N ALA A 363 5.07 -15.55 16.13
CA ALA A 363 5.08 -14.12 16.40
C ALA A 363 4.95 -13.81 17.90
N MET A 364 5.56 -12.70 18.30
CA MET A 364 5.47 -12.13 19.64
C MET A 364 5.27 -10.63 19.56
N ARG A 365 4.70 -10.05 20.61
CA ARG A 365 4.50 -8.61 20.76
C ARG A 365 5.21 -8.10 22.00
N LEU A 366 5.98 -7.04 21.82
CA LEU A 366 6.63 -6.30 22.86
C LEU A 366 5.88 -4.99 23.07
N THR A 367 5.48 -4.67 24.30
CA THR A 367 4.74 -3.46 24.62
C THR A 367 5.46 -2.64 25.68
N SER A 368 5.64 -1.34 25.44
CA SER A 368 6.28 -0.42 26.39
C SER A 368 5.96 1.03 26.02
N THR A 369 5.92 1.91 27.03
CA THR A 369 5.93 3.38 26.82
C THR A 369 7.36 3.94 26.74
N ASP A 370 8.36 3.14 27.11
CA ASP A 370 9.78 3.49 27.07
C ASP A 370 10.43 2.91 25.80
N ARG A 371 10.80 3.80 24.88
CA ARG A 371 11.39 3.47 23.58
C ARG A 371 12.71 2.72 23.71
N ASP A 372 13.59 3.16 24.59
CA ASP A 372 14.94 2.58 24.72
C ASP A 372 14.90 1.19 25.33
N ALA A 373 14.03 0.98 26.33
CA ALA A 373 13.77 -0.35 26.90
C ALA A 373 13.22 -1.30 25.83
N LEU A 374 12.23 -0.85 25.04
CA LEU A 374 11.62 -1.65 23.98
C LEU A 374 12.66 -2.08 22.92
N VAL A 375 13.46 -1.13 22.42
CA VAL A 375 14.53 -1.40 21.45
C VAL A 375 15.58 -2.35 22.04
N ALA A 376 15.92 -2.21 23.32
CA ALA A 376 16.89 -3.08 23.97
C ALA A 376 16.43 -4.54 24.02
N ILE A 377 15.17 -4.79 24.40
CA ILE A 377 14.60 -6.15 24.45
C ILE A 377 14.41 -6.73 23.04
N ALA A 378 13.90 -5.93 22.10
CA ALA A 378 13.72 -6.37 20.70
C ALA A 378 15.05 -6.80 20.06
N ASP A 379 16.12 -6.02 20.27
CA ASP A 379 17.45 -6.31 19.74
C ASP A 379 18.08 -7.53 20.39
N ARG A 380 17.81 -7.77 21.69
CA ARG A 380 18.25 -8.99 22.37
C ARG A 380 17.60 -10.24 21.79
N ILE A 381 16.29 -10.20 21.55
CA ILE A 381 15.55 -11.28 20.90
C ILE A 381 16.09 -11.52 19.49
N ARG A 382 16.29 -10.45 18.71
CA ARG A 382 16.85 -10.53 17.34
C ARG A 382 18.22 -11.22 17.34
N LEU A 383 19.15 -10.78 18.18
CA LEU A 383 20.50 -11.35 18.28
C LEU A 383 20.47 -12.82 18.70
N ALA A 384 19.60 -13.19 19.65
CA ALA A 384 19.44 -14.58 20.06
C ALA A 384 18.89 -15.44 18.91
N TRP A 385 17.89 -14.95 18.18
CA TRP A 385 17.30 -15.66 17.04
C TRP A 385 18.29 -15.87 15.90
N GLU A 386 19.11 -14.88 15.59
CA GLU A 386 20.14 -14.95 14.55
C GLU A 386 21.24 -15.99 14.83
N GLN A 387 21.32 -16.50 16.05
CA GLN A 387 22.29 -17.53 16.48
C GLN A 387 21.61 -18.82 16.94
N TYR A 388 20.29 -18.94 16.79
CA TYR A 388 19.55 -20.08 17.30
C TYR A 388 19.53 -21.23 16.28
N ASP A 389 20.03 -22.38 16.71
CA ASP A 389 19.96 -23.65 15.98
C ASP A 389 19.09 -24.65 16.74
N ASN A 390 18.25 -25.37 16.01
CA ASN A 390 17.49 -26.49 16.55
C ASN A 390 17.24 -27.53 15.46
N ALA A 391 18.06 -28.58 15.45
CA ALA A 391 17.99 -29.63 14.45
C ALA A 391 16.66 -30.42 14.48
N ALA A 392 16.02 -30.55 15.66
CA ALA A 392 14.75 -31.25 15.78
C ALA A 392 13.59 -30.50 15.11
N LEU A 393 13.72 -29.18 14.98
CA LEU A 393 12.78 -28.30 14.28
C LEU A 393 13.28 -27.87 12.91
N HIS A 394 14.37 -28.46 12.42
CA HIS A 394 15.03 -28.09 11.16
C HIS A 394 15.44 -26.60 11.07
N ILE A 395 15.71 -25.98 12.22
CA ILE A 395 16.20 -24.60 12.29
C ILE A 395 17.72 -24.62 12.27
N ALA A 396 18.30 -24.00 11.25
CA ALA A 396 19.70 -23.62 11.22
C ALA A 396 19.79 -22.10 11.11
N SER A 397 20.61 -21.48 11.95
CA SER A 397 20.89 -20.04 11.95
C SER A 397 21.73 -19.63 10.75
N HIS A 398 22.53 -20.56 10.19
CA HIS A 398 23.43 -20.36 9.06
C HIS A 398 23.50 -21.59 8.16
N ASP A 399 23.76 -21.37 6.86
CA ASP A 399 24.03 -22.46 5.91
C ASP A 399 25.48 -22.97 5.98
N ALA A 400 25.79 -24.00 5.18
CA ALA A 400 27.12 -24.60 5.13
C ALA A 400 28.22 -23.63 4.60
N GLN A 401 27.83 -22.53 3.96
CA GLN A 401 28.74 -21.47 3.49
C GLN A 401 28.86 -20.32 4.51
N GLY A 402 28.16 -20.42 5.64
CA GLY A 402 28.15 -19.40 6.69
C GLY A 402 27.22 -18.22 6.40
N ASN A 403 26.35 -18.30 5.39
CA ASN A 403 25.34 -17.26 5.17
C ASN A 403 24.24 -17.40 6.22
N ARG A 404 23.80 -16.27 6.78
CA ARG A 404 22.70 -16.22 7.75
C ARG A 404 21.40 -16.74 7.14
N GLN A 405 20.67 -17.54 7.92
CA GLN A 405 19.37 -18.10 7.58
C GLN A 405 18.25 -17.65 8.51
N SER A 406 18.54 -17.09 9.68
CA SER A 406 17.56 -16.53 10.61
C SER A 406 17.56 -14.99 10.59
N ALA A 407 16.36 -14.40 10.63
CA ALA A 407 16.17 -12.96 10.82
C ALA A 407 14.77 -12.70 11.38
N VAL A 408 14.53 -11.48 11.86
CA VAL A 408 13.21 -11.06 12.33
C VAL A 408 12.53 -10.14 11.32
N SER A 409 11.20 -10.20 11.29
CA SER A 409 10.33 -9.23 10.61
C SER A 409 9.64 -8.37 11.68
N PRO A 410 10.12 -7.14 11.94
CA PRO A 410 9.50 -6.25 12.90
C PRO A 410 8.38 -5.40 12.30
N THR A 411 7.33 -5.14 13.07
CA THR A 411 6.31 -4.11 12.81
C THR A 411 6.03 -3.34 14.09
N VAL A 412 5.80 -2.04 13.98
CA VAL A 412 5.41 -1.17 15.10
C VAL A 412 4.09 -0.48 14.81
N ILE A 413 3.24 -0.40 15.84
CA ILE A 413 2.11 0.54 15.94
C ILE A 413 2.22 1.34 17.23
N ALA A 414 1.64 2.54 17.24
CA ALA A 414 1.37 3.28 18.47
C ALA A 414 -0.07 3.01 18.93
N THR A 415 -0.26 2.78 20.23
CA THR A 415 -1.57 2.59 20.85
C THR A 415 -1.65 3.39 22.15
N ASP A 416 -2.82 3.44 22.77
CA ASP A 416 -3.00 4.06 24.09
C ASP A 416 -2.15 3.40 25.20
N HIS A 417 -1.62 2.20 24.96
CA HIS A 417 -0.76 1.46 25.88
C HIS A 417 0.74 1.74 25.67
N GLY A 418 1.09 2.58 24.69
CA GLY A 418 2.47 2.87 24.28
C GLY A 418 2.77 2.30 22.90
N TYR A 419 4.00 1.85 22.69
CA TYR A 419 4.41 1.23 21.45
C TYR A 419 4.20 -0.27 21.51
N GLU A 420 3.60 -0.84 20.48
CA GLU A 420 3.47 -2.28 20.29
C GLU A 420 4.37 -2.69 19.12
N LEU A 421 5.50 -3.34 19.44
CA LEU A 421 6.45 -3.86 18.48
C LEU A 421 6.26 -5.36 18.35
N SER A 422 5.72 -5.80 17.21
CA SER A 422 5.61 -7.22 16.89
C SER A 422 6.88 -7.72 16.20
N LEU A 423 7.38 -8.87 16.63
CA LEU A 423 8.48 -9.60 15.99
C LEU A 423 7.96 -10.92 15.45
N ILE A 424 8.10 -11.14 14.15
CA ILE A 424 7.89 -12.45 13.52
C ILE A 424 9.24 -13.09 13.30
N LEU A 425 9.44 -14.31 13.84
CA LEU A 425 10.67 -15.07 13.64
C LEU A 425 10.64 -15.72 12.26
N ARG A 426 11.68 -15.47 11.45
CA ARG A 426 11.77 -15.97 10.09
C ARG A 426 13.04 -16.77 9.90
N ASN A 427 12.94 -17.84 9.11
CA ASN A 427 14.09 -18.63 8.70
C ASN A 427 13.96 -19.04 7.22
N ASN A 428 15.05 -19.03 6.46
CA ASN A 428 15.03 -19.36 5.03
C ASN A 428 15.79 -20.66 4.68
N ALA A 429 15.99 -21.54 5.66
CA ALA A 429 16.59 -22.85 5.47
C ALA A 429 15.83 -23.67 4.43
N VAL A 430 16.55 -24.55 3.75
CA VAL A 430 16.06 -25.44 2.69
C VAL A 430 16.44 -26.87 3.04
N SER A 431 15.73 -27.84 2.48
CA SER A 431 16.05 -29.27 2.56
C SER A 431 15.91 -29.92 1.19
N GLU A 432 16.31 -31.19 1.06
CA GLU A 432 16.04 -31.97 -0.15
C GLU A 432 14.53 -32.10 -0.42
N GLU A 433 13.73 -32.24 0.65
CA GLU A 433 12.27 -32.30 0.58
C GLU A 433 11.63 -30.95 0.26
N HIS A 434 12.21 -29.85 0.78
CA HIS A 434 11.71 -28.50 0.59
C HIS A 434 12.78 -27.59 -0.01
N PRO A 435 13.07 -27.72 -1.31
CA PRO A 435 14.13 -26.95 -1.98
C PRO A 435 13.81 -25.46 -2.10
N GLN A 436 12.52 -25.07 -2.04
CA GLN A 436 12.11 -23.67 -2.01
C GLN A 436 12.16 -23.05 -0.59
N GLY A 437 12.28 -23.87 0.44
CA GLY A 437 12.33 -23.44 1.84
C GLY A 437 11.51 -24.35 2.74
N ILE A 438 12.08 -24.73 3.88
CA ILE A 438 11.39 -25.49 4.93
C ILE A 438 10.22 -24.63 5.47
N PHE A 439 10.50 -23.36 5.76
CA PHE A 439 9.53 -22.40 6.30
C PHE A 439 8.89 -21.54 5.20
N HIS A 440 8.20 -22.19 4.26
CA HIS A 440 7.66 -21.59 3.04
C HIS A 440 6.28 -22.16 2.68
N ALA A 441 5.58 -21.58 1.71
CA ALA A 441 4.46 -22.23 1.05
C ALA A 441 4.93 -23.52 0.33
N HIS A 442 4.37 -24.67 0.72
CA HIS A 442 4.73 -25.97 0.16
C HIS A 442 3.92 -26.30 -1.11
N GLU A 443 4.33 -27.35 -1.81
CA GLU A 443 3.91 -27.65 -3.19
C GLU A 443 2.39 -27.80 -3.34
N GLU A 444 1.73 -28.38 -2.33
CA GLU A 444 0.29 -28.58 -2.31
C GLU A 444 -0.50 -27.24 -2.36
N PHE A 445 0.10 -26.13 -1.94
CA PHE A 445 -0.54 -24.81 -1.91
C PHE A 445 -0.18 -23.91 -3.10
N TRP A 446 0.76 -24.33 -3.96
CA TRP A 446 1.19 -23.53 -5.11
C TRP A 446 0.09 -23.16 -6.11
N PRO A 447 -0.96 -23.99 -6.34
CA PRO A 447 -2.11 -23.58 -7.15
C PRO A 447 -2.77 -22.30 -6.65
N ILE A 448 -2.72 -22.03 -5.34
CA ILE A 448 -3.18 -20.78 -4.73
C ILE A 448 -2.04 -19.76 -4.66
N LYS A 449 -0.94 -20.12 -3.98
CA LYS A 449 0.16 -19.20 -3.72
C LYS A 449 1.50 -19.93 -3.68
N GLN A 450 2.29 -19.71 -4.73
CA GLN A 450 3.68 -20.15 -4.81
C GLN A 450 4.68 -19.09 -4.32
N GLU A 451 4.31 -17.81 -4.37
CA GLU A 451 5.18 -16.71 -3.93
C GLU A 451 5.47 -16.79 -2.42
N PRO A 452 6.68 -16.38 -1.97
CA PRO A 452 6.97 -16.29 -0.55
C PRO A 452 6.02 -15.37 0.21
N ILE A 453 5.86 -15.69 1.50
CA ILE A 453 5.04 -14.90 2.42
C ILE A 453 5.77 -13.63 2.83
N GLY A 454 5.30 -12.49 2.34
CA GLY A 454 5.78 -11.15 2.72
C GLY A 454 5.31 -10.73 4.11
N LEU A 455 5.86 -9.62 4.62
CA LEU A 455 5.48 -9.05 5.91
C LEU A 455 3.95 -8.86 6.05
N ILE A 456 3.29 -8.28 5.03
CA ILE A 456 1.84 -8.03 5.06
C ILE A 456 1.03 -9.33 5.19
N GLU A 457 1.47 -10.39 4.51
CA GLU A 457 0.80 -11.69 4.52
C GLU A 457 1.06 -12.44 5.82
N ALA A 458 2.29 -12.36 6.35
CA ALA A 458 2.65 -12.91 7.65
C ALA A 458 1.83 -12.30 8.81
N GLN A 459 1.37 -11.05 8.63
CA GLN A 459 0.49 -10.34 9.56
C GLN A 459 -1.01 -10.59 9.31
N GLY A 460 -1.35 -11.39 8.30
CA GLY A 460 -2.70 -11.92 8.09
C GLY A 460 -3.50 -11.28 6.97
N LEU A 461 -2.91 -10.37 6.18
CA LEU A 461 -3.51 -9.89 4.93
C LEU A 461 -2.89 -10.63 3.74
N PHE A 462 -3.54 -11.71 3.30
CA PHE A 462 -3.10 -12.52 2.15
C PHE A 462 -3.44 -11.84 0.83
N VAL A 463 -2.40 -11.56 0.04
CA VAL A 463 -2.53 -10.92 -1.28
C VAL A 463 -2.31 -11.97 -2.36
N LEU A 464 -3.42 -12.55 -2.79
CA LEU A 464 -3.46 -13.59 -3.80
C LEU A 464 -3.37 -13.02 -5.23
N PRO A 465 -2.83 -13.81 -6.18
CA PRO A 465 -2.59 -13.39 -7.56
C PRO A 465 -3.86 -13.32 -8.42
N GLY A 466 -3.92 -12.34 -9.33
CA GLY A 466 -5.08 -12.01 -10.15
C GLY A 466 -5.66 -13.15 -11.00
N ARG A 467 -4.84 -14.13 -11.43
CA ARG A 467 -5.31 -15.29 -12.22
C ARG A 467 -6.40 -16.09 -11.49
N LEU A 468 -6.40 -16.08 -10.16
CA LEU A 468 -7.31 -16.88 -9.35
C LEU A 468 -8.76 -16.43 -9.49
N ILE A 469 -9.02 -15.20 -9.92
CA ILE A 469 -10.40 -14.74 -10.19
C ILE A 469 -11.08 -15.67 -11.19
N THR A 470 -10.42 -15.96 -12.31
CA THR A 470 -10.96 -16.84 -13.35
C THR A 470 -10.93 -18.30 -12.91
N GLN A 471 -9.80 -18.77 -12.38
CA GLN A 471 -9.63 -20.18 -12.00
C GLN A 471 -10.62 -20.60 -10.92
N LEU A 472 -10.80 -19.80 -9.86
CA LEU A 472 -11.75 -20.10 -8.80
C LEU A 472 -13.20 -19.99 -9.29
N GLY A 473 -13.52 -19.05 -10.18
CA GLY A 473 -14.85 -18.96 -10.79
C GLY A 473 -15.23 -20.23 -11.58
N GLU A 474 -14.27 -20.83 -12.29
CA GLU A 474 -14.48 -22.11 -12.98
C GLU A 474 -14.68 -23.28 -12.01
N LEU A 475 -13.94 -23.30 -10.88
CA LEU A 475 -14.15 -24.30 -9.83
C LEU A 475 -15.55 -24.15 -9.19
N GLU A 476 -15.94 -22.92 -8.82
CA GLU A 476 -17.27 -22.62 -8.27
C GLU A 476 -18.37 -23.07 -9.23
N GLN A 477 -18.21 -22.83 -10.54
CA GLN A 477 -19.16 -23.27 -11.55
C GLN A 477 -19.28 -24.80 -11.63
N ALA A 478 -18.15 -25.51 -11.61
CA ALA A 478 -18.15 -26.98 -11.63
C ALA A 478 -18.82 -27.56 -10.38
N LEU A 479 -18.56 -26.98 -9.20
CA LEU A 479 -19.21 -27.36 -7.93
C LEU A 479 -20.72 -27.15 -7.98
N CYS A 480 -21.19 -26.00 -8.49
CA CYS A 480 -22.62 -25.72 -8.63
C CYS A 480 -23.34 -26.71 -9.56
N GLN A 481 -22.63 -27.23 -10.57
CA GLN A 481 -23.16 -28.20 -11.53
C GLN A 481 -23.08 -29.65 -11.05
N GLY A 482 -22.42 -29.91 -9.91
CA GLY A 482 -22.06 -31.27 -9.50
C GLY A 482 -21.14 -31.97 -10.50
N ALA A 483 -20.38 -31.19 -11.28
CA ALA A 483 -19.46 -31.70 -12.30
C ALA A 483 -18.12 -32.10 -11.67
N ALA A 484 -17.32 -32.88 -12.41
CA ALA A 484 -15.95 -33.18 -12.03
C ALA A 484 -15.03 -31.95 -12.20
N LEU A 485 -13.89 -31.97 -11.53
CA LEU A 485 -12.83 -30.96 -11.68
C LEU A 485 -12.42 -30.81 -13.16
N PRO A 486 -12.39 -29.57 -13.72
CA PRO A 486 -11.92 -29.35 -15.08
C PRO A 486 -10.46 -29.81 -15.27
N GLN A 487 -10.17 -30.52 -16.37
CA GLN A 487 -8.86 -31.15 -16.60
C GLN A 487 -7.70 -30.14 -16.62
N HIS A 488 -7.91 -28.93 -17.13
CA HIS A 488 -6.88 -27.89 -17.15
C HIS A 488 -6.65 -27.24 -15.78
N LEU A 489 -7.49 -27.51 -14.79
CA LEU A 489 -7.35 -27.11 -13.39
C LEU A 489 -7.01 -28.30 -12.49
N ALA A 490 -6.44 -29.38 -13.04
CA ALA A 490 -6.11 -30.59 -12.28
C ALA A 490 -5.22 -30.32 -11.04
N GLU A 491 -4.39 -29.28 -11.08
CA GLU A 491 -3.57 -28.87 -9.93
C GLU A 491 -4.41 -28.43 -8.72
N PHE A 492 -5.64 -27.95 -8.91
CA PHE A 492 -6.57 -27.52 -7.86
C PHE A 492 -7.35 -28.67 -7.20
N HIS A 493 -6.95 -29.93 -7.41
CA HIS A 493 -7.66 -31.10 -6.87
C HIS A 493 -7.94 -30.99 -5.35
N MET A 494 -6.95 -30.62 -4.55
CA MET A 494 -7.11 -30.45 -3.10
C MET A 494 -8.14 -29.37 -2.75
N VAL A 495 -8.04 -28.19 -3.38
CA VAL A 495 -8.99 -27.08 -3.18
C VAL A 495 -10.42 -27.53 -3.51
N PHE A 496 -10.59 -28.24 -4.62
CA PHE A 496 -11.88 -28.69 -5.09
C PHE A 496 -12.48 -29.76 -4.16
N GLU A 497 -11.70 -30.76 -3.76
CA GLU A 497 -12.15 -31.85 -2.88
C GLU A 497 -12.47 -31.34 -1.46
N GLU A 498 -11.61 -30.51 -0.87
CA GLU A 498 -11.84 -29.92 0.46
C GLU A 498 -13.07 -29.00 0.44
N THR A 499 -13.26 -28.20 -0.62
CA THR A 499 -14.49 -27.40 -0.80
C THR A 499 -15.74 -28.29 -0.94
N GLN A 500 -15.67 -29.40 -1.69
CA GLN A 500 -16.79 -30.35 -1.81
C GLN A 500 -17.18 -30.97 -0.46
N GLN A 501 -16.20 -31.24 0.41
CA GLN A 501 -16.46 -31.76 1.75
C GLN A 501 -17.20 -30.72 2.62
N LEU A 502 -16.79 -29.45 2.56
CA LEU A 502 -17.47 -28.35 3.26
C LEU A 502 -18.91 -28.16 2.79
N LEU A 503 -19.17 -28.40 1.50
CA LEU A 503 -20.51 -28.26 0.91
C LEU A 503 -21.52 -29.30 1.38
N GLN A 504 -21.08 -30.49 1.81
CA GLN A 504 -21.96 -31.59 2.23
C GLN A 504 -23.09 -31.90 1.22
N GLY A 505 -22.82 -31.74 -0.07
CA GLY A 505 -23.76 -31.95 -1.17
C GLY A 505 -24.61 -30.74 -1.58
N ALA A 506 -24.43 -29.57 -0.96
CA ALA A 506 -25.01 -28.33 -1.45
C ALA A 506 -24.36 -27.89 -2.78
N THR A 507 -25.16 -27.36 -3.70
CA THR A 507 -24.72 -26.95 -5.04
C THR A 507 -25.24 -25.57 -5.44
N ASP A 508 -25.89 -24.84 -4.53
CA ASP A 508 -26.31 -23.48 -4.81
C ASP A 508 -25.10 -22.52 -4.77
N GLU A 509 -25.16 -21.47 -5.59
CA GLU A 509 -24.05 -20.53 -5.79
C GLU A 509 -23.58 -19.89 -4.48
N GLN A 510 -24.50 -19.59 -3.56
CA GLN A 510 -24.15 -18.93 -2.31
C GLN A 510 -23.39 -19.86 -1.37
N SER A 511 -23.86 -21.10 -1.20
CA SER A 511 -23.15 -22.11 -0.41
C SER A 511 -21.76 -22.43 -0.99
N VAL A 512 -21.66 -22.57 -2.32
CA VAL A 512 -20.38 -22.78 -3.01
C VAL A 512 -19.41 -21.64 -2.78
N ARG A 513 -19.86 -20.39 -2.93
CA ARG A 513 -19.02 -19.21 -2.69
C ARG A 513 -18.55 -19.11 -1.24
N VAL A 514 -19.41 -19.44 -0.27
CA VAL A 514 -19.04 -19.44 1.15
C VAL A 514 -18.02 -20.53 1.44
N ALA A 515 -18.24 -21.76 0.96
CA ALA A 515 -17.32 -22.87 1.13
C ALA A 515 -15.95 -22.60 0.48
N MET A 516 -15.93 -22.04 -0.75
CA MET A 516 -14.70 -21.67 -1.44
C MET A 516 -13.90 -20.61 -0.67
N ARG A 517 -14.57 -19.60 -0.11
CA ARG A 517 -13.91 -18.57 0.72
C ARG A 517 -13.40 -19.13 2.04
N ASP A 518 -14.15 -20.03 2.66
CA ASP A 518 -13.72 -20.71 3.88
C ASP A 518 -12.46 -21.54 3.63
N GLU A 519 -12.46 -22.33 2.56
CA GLU A 519 -11.32 -23.16 2.13
C GLU A 519 -10.10 -22.32 1.78
N LEU A 520 -10.25 -21.22 1.04
CA LEU A 520 -9.13 -20.31 0.77
C LEU A 520 -8.53 -19.71 2.05
N GLY A 521 -9.38 -19.39 3.05
CA GLY A 521 -8.91 -18.94 4.36
C GLY A 521 -8.17 -20.03 5.14
N SER A 522 -8.67 -21.27 5.09
CA SER A 522 -8.02 -22.45 5.65
C SER A 522 -6.64 -22.68 5.03
N ILE A 523 -6.53 -22.65 3.69
CA ILE A 523 -5.27 -22.76 2.96
C ILE A 523 -4.29 -21.65 3.37
N CYS A 524 -4.73 -20.39 3.42
CA CYS A 524 -3.86 -19.28 3.85
C CYS A 524 -3.34 -19.49 5.28
N THR A 525 -4.19 -19.99 6.18
CA THR A 525 -3.81 -20.33 7.56
C THR A 525 -2.79 -21.47 7.60
N ARG A 526 -2.99 -22.53 6.80
CA ARG A 526 -2.05 -23.65 6.67
C ARG A 526 -0.70 -23.19 6.11
N ILE A 527 -0.70 -22.28 5.13
CA ILE A 527 0.53 -21.69 4.61
C ILE A 527 1.27 -20.90 5.71
N LEU A 528 0.57 -20.10 6.53
CA LEU A 528 1.23 -19.43 7.66
C LEU A 528 1.85 -20.41 8.65
N ARG A 529 1.17 -21.52 8.95
CA ARG A 529 1.72 -22.60 9.79
C ARG A 529 2.97 -23.21 9.19
N ASN A 530 3.03 -23.41 7.86
CA ASN A 530 4.25 -23.87 7.20
C ASN A 530 5.39 -22.86 7.36
N THR A 531 5.10 -21.55 7.46
CA THR A 531 6.13 -20.52 7.71
C THR A 531 6.51 -20.36 9.18
N ALA A 532 5.79 -20.98 10.11
CA ALA A 532 6.10 -20.93 11.54
C ALA A 532 7.38 -21.74 11.81
N VAL A 533 8.34 -21.12 12.50
CA VAL A 533 9.59 -21.79 12.90
C VAL A 533 9.40 -22.64 14.15
N PHE A 534 8.44 -22.26 15.00
CA PHE A 534 7.99 -22.99 16.17
C PHE A 534 6.54 -23.41 15.99
N PRO A 535 6.27 -24.70 15.74
CA PRO A 535 4.91 -25.24 15.66
C PRO A 535 4.13 -25.13 16.97
N ASP A 536 4.81 -25.09 18.12
CA ASP A 536 4.18 -25.00 19.44
C ASP A 536 4.60 -23.72 20.18
N VAL A 537 3.63 -23.02 20.76
CA VAL A 537 3.84 -21.83 21.61
C VAL A 537 4.88 -22.06 22.71
N ARG A 538 4.95 -23.28 23.27
CA ARG A 538 5.91 -23.66 24.31
C ARG A 538 7.36 -23.59 23.83
N GLU A 539 7.60 -23.80 22.54
CA GLU A 539 8.93 -23.69 21.93
C GLU A 539 9.34 -22.21 21.77
N THR A 540 8.38 -21.33 21.46
CA THR A 540 8.59 -19.88 21.49
C THR A 540 8.97 -19.41 22.89
N GLU A 541 8.26 -19.87 23.94
CA GLU A 541 8.61 -19.57 25.33
C GLU A 541 9.98 -20.11 25.73
N ALA A 542 10.31 -21.34 25.34
CA ALA A 542 11.62 -21.93 25.60
C ALA A 542 12.75 -21.12 24.94
N PHE A 543 12.54 -20.67 23.69
CA PHE A 543 13.46 -19.77 23.00
C PHE A 543 13.62 -18.44 23.74
N LEU A 544 12.52 -17.81 24.17
CA LEU A 544 12.58 -16.54 24.92
C LEU A 544 13.32 -16.70 26.27
N GLN A 545 13.14 -17.83 26.96
CA GLN A 545 13.89 -18.16 28.16
C GLN A 545 15.39 -18.34 27.89
N GLN A 546 15.75 -19.01 26.79
CA GLN A 546 17.14 -19.16 26.35
C GLN A 546 17.77 -17.82 25.93
N ALA A 547 16.98 -16.93 25.34
CA ALA A 547 17.35 -15.55 25.05
C ALA A 547 17.40 -14.67 26.33
N GLU A 548 17.07 -15.26 27.49
CA GLU A 548 17.07 -14.67 28.82
C GLU A 548 16.17 -13.42 28.97
N VAL A 549 15.20 -13.21 28.07
CA VAL A 549 14.33 -12.02 28.05
C VAL A 549 13.03 -12.21 28.81
#